data_AF-A0A7Z0LHC9-F1
#
_entry.id   AF-A0A7Z0LHC9-F1
#
_cell.length_a   1.000
_cell.length_b   1.000
_cell.length_c   1.000
_cell.angle_alpha   90.00
_cell.angle_beta   90.00
_cell.angle_gamma   90.00
#
_symmetry.space_group_name_H-M   'P 1'
#
loop_
_entity.id
_entity.type
_entity.pdbx_description
1 polymer ?
#
loop_
_entity_poly.entity_id
_entity_poly.type
_entity_poly.pdbx_seq_one_letter_code
_entity_poly.pdbx_strand_id
1 'polypeptide(L)'
;SISNTAEFGDYVSGPRVITPEVKNNMKTVLEDIQNGNFANRFVKDNENGFKEFYQLREQQHGHEIEAVGRELRKMMPFIKAKSIQK
;
A
#
# COMPACT_ATOMS: atom_id res chain seq x y z
N SER A 1 6.15 13.52 19.12
CA SER A 1 5.13 13.54 20.20
C SER A 1 3.81 14.05 19.64
N ILE A 2 2.68 13.66 20.22
CA ILE A 2 1.32 14.06 19.80
C ILE A 2 0.57 14.76 20.94
N SER A 3 -0.58 15.38 20.65
CA SER A 3 -1.44 16.01 21.66
C SER A 3 -2.34 14.98 22.37
N ASN A 4 -2.81 15.30 23.58
CA ASN A 4 -3.78 14.46 24.31
C ASN A 4 -5.07 14.20 23.50
N THR A 5 -5.47 15.16 22.66
CA THR A 5 -6.62 14.99 21.74
C THR A 5 -6.36 13.90 20.71
N ALA A 6 -5.17 13.87 20.13
CA ALA A 6 -4.77 12.83 19.17
C ALA A 6 -4.64 11.47 19.85
N GLU A 7 -4.09 11.42 21.07
CA GLU A 7 -3.98 10.19 21.87
C GLU A 7 -5.35 9.60 22.23
N PHE A 8 -6.28 10.44 22.71
CA PHE A 8 -7.66 9.97 22.96
C PHE A 8 -8.30 9.44 21.68
N GLY A 9 -8.12 10.17 20.57
CA GLY A 9 -8.58 9.75 19.24
C GLY A 9 -8.01 8.41 18.79
N ASP A 10 -6.73 8.17 19.03
CA ASP A 10 -6.03 6.92 18.74
C ASP A 10 -6.68 5.73 19.47
N TYR A 11 -6.85 5.84 20.80
CA TYR A 11 -7.43 4.75 21.58
C TYR A 11 -8.87 4.41 21.18
N VAL A 12 -9.69 5.40 20.84
CA VAL A 12 -11.12 5.18 20.54
C VAL A 12 -11.41 4.89 19.08
N SER A 13 -10.54 5.33 18.16
CA SER A 13 -10.77 5.22 16.70
C SER A 13 -9.82 4.24 16.03
N GLY A 14 -8.59 4.08 16.54
CA GLY A 14 -7.60 3.13 16.00
C GLY A 14 -8.16 1.72 15.88
N PRO A 15 -8.68 1.11 16.97
CA PRO A 15 -9.28 -0.24 16.92
C PRO A 15 -10.57 -0.34 16.07
N ARG A 16 -11.20 0.78 15.72
CA ARG A 16 -12.38 0.81 14.83
C ARG A 16 -11.98 0.77 13.36
N VAL A 17 -10.80 1.30 13.02
CA VAL A 17 -10.24 1.23 11.66
C VAL A 17 -9.45 -0.07 11.48
N ILE A 18 -8.56 -0.38 12.42
CA ILE A 18 -7.79 -1.63 12.46
C ILE A 18 -8.47 -2.59 13.44
N THR A 19 -9.52 -3.24 12.94
CA THR A 19 -10.31 -4.20 13.72
C THR A 19 -9.56 -5.53 13.87
N PRO A 20 -10.03 -6.46 14.74
CA PRO A 20 -9.48 -7.81 14.82
C PRO A 20 -9.50 -8.58 13.49
N GLU A 21 -10.41 -8.23 12.58
CA GLU A 21 -10.48 -8.80 11.23
C GLU A 21 -9.22 -8.52 10.42
N VAL A 22 -8.63 -7.32 10.55
CA VAL A 22 -7.38 -6.97 9.87
C VAL A 22 -6.27 -7.94 10.27
N LYS A 23 -6.21 -8.35 11.54
CA LYS A 23 -5.25 -9.36 12.02
C LYS A 23 -5.52 -10.75 11.41
N ASN A 24 -6.78 -11.11 11.20
CA ASN A 24 -7.13 -12.37 10.53
C ASN A 24 -6.70 -12.33 9.07
N ASN A 25 -6.96 -11.22 8.36
CA ASN A 25 -6.51 -11.03 6.98
C ASN A 25 -4.98 -11.13 6.87
N MET A 26 -4.25 -10.54 7.81
CA MET A 26 -2.78 -10.67 7.88
C MET A 26 -2.32 -12.12 8.05
N LYS A 27 -3.03 -12.94 8.86
CA LYS A 27 -2.71 -14.36 9.01
C LYS A 27 -2.96 -15.13 7.72
N THR A 28 -4.07 -14.88 7.04
CA THR A 28 -4.37 -15.53 5.75
C THR A 28 -3.30 -15.19 4.69
N VAL A 29 -2.86 -13.92 4.63
CA VAL A 29 -1.74 -13.52 3.75
C VAL A 29 -0.46 -14.27 4.13
N LEU A 30 -0.16 -14.42 5.42
CA LEU A 30 1.01 -15.19 5.87
C LEU A 30 0.90 -16.68 5.49
N GLU A 31 -0.28 -17.29 5.64
CA GLU A 31 -0.54 -18.67 5.24
C GLU A 31 -0.30 -18.86 3.74
N ASP A 32 -0.79 -17.95 2.89
CA ASP A 32 -0.56 -17.97 1.43
C ASP A 32 0.91 -17.82 1.04
N ILE A 33 1.71 -17.16 1.86
CA ILE A 33 3.16 -17.09 1.68
C ILE A 33 3.79 -18.43 2.08
N GLN A 34 3.45 -18.95 3.27
CA GLN A 34 4.07 -20.15 3.85
C GLN A 34 3.72 -21.43 3.07
N ASN A 35 2.51 -21.53 2.53
CA ASN A 35 2.09 -22.67 1.71
C ASN A 35 2.53 -22.54 0.23
N GLY A 36 3.16 -21.43 -0.15
CA GLY A 36 3.69 -21.18 -1.49
C GLY A 36 2.68 -20.66 -2.52
N ASN A 37 1.41 -20.45 -2.16
CA ASN A 37 0.39 -19.93 -3.07
C ASN A 37 0.79 -18.59 -3.70
N PHE A 38 1.31 -17.66 -2.89
CA PHE A 38 1.74 -16.35 -3.35
C PHE A 38 2.85 -16.46 -4.40
N ALA A 39 3.90 -17.22 -4.09
CA ALA A 39 5.03 -17.42 -5.00
C ALA A 39 4.59 -18.10 -6.31
N ASN A 40 3.74 -19.13 -6.20
CA ASN A 40 3.20 -19.84 -7.36
C ASN A 40 2.37 -18.93 -8.26
N ARG A 41 1.51 -18.06 -7.70
CA ARG A 41 0.72 -17.09 -8.47
C ARG A 41 1.62 -16.09 -9.18
N PHE A 42 2.60 -15.54 -8.47
CA PHE A 42 3.52 -14.55 -9.04
C PHE A 42 4.37 -15.13 -10.18
N VAL A 43 4.95 -16.32 -10.01
CA VAL A 43 5.72 -17.00 -11.06
C VAL A 43 4.85 -17.34 -12.26
N LYS A 44 3.62 -17.85 -12.04
CA LYS A 44 2.69 -18.14 -13.14
C LYS A 44 2.28 -16.88 -13.91
N ASP A 45 2.08 -15.75 -13.23
CA ASP A 45 1.79 -14.50 -13.92
C ASP A 45 3.01 -14.03 -14.74
N ASN A 46 4.22 -14.14 -14.19
CA ASN A 46 5.46 -13.86 -14.94
C ASN A 46 5.60 -14.75 -16.19
N GLU A 47 5.38 -16.06 -16.07
CA GLU A 47 5.38 -17.00 -17.20
C GLU A 47 4.32 -16.66 -18.25
N ASN A 48 3.20 -16.04 -17.83
CA ASN A 48 2.14 -15.53 -18.71
C ASN A 48 2.36 -14.08 -19.16
N GLY A 49 3.55 -13.51 -18.94
CA GLY A 49 3.93 -12.17 -19.39
C GLY A 49 3.46 -11.02 -18.50
N PHE A 50 3.25 -11.26 -17.20
CA PHE A 50 2.82 -10.28 -16.19
C PHE A 50 1.49 -9.58 -16.49
N LYS A 51 0.51 -10.31 -17.03
CA LYS A 51 -0.79 -9.72 -17.39
C LYS A 51 -1.52 -9.19 -16.17
N GLU A 52 -1.58 -9.98 -15.09
CA GLU A 52 -2.24 -9.55 -13.86
C GLU A 52 -1.46 -8.42 -13.20
N PHE A 53 -0.14 -8.55 -13.09
CA PHE A 53 0.69 -7.53 -12.45
C PHE A 53 0.62 -6.18 -13.15
N TYR A 54 0.68 -6.13 -14.49
CA TYR A 54 0.56 -4.87 -15.23
C TYR A 54 -0.84 -4.27 -15.14
N GLN A 55 -1.88 -5.11 -15.13
CA GLN A 55 -3.25 -4.64 -14.91
C GLN A 55 -3.40 -4.00 -13.52
N LEU A 56 -2.91 -4.66 -12.46
CA LEU A 56 -2.94 -4.13 -11.09
C LEU A 56 -2.14 -2.82 -10.98
N ARG A 57 -0.99 -2.74 -11.65
CA ARG A 57 -0.17 -1.52 -11.69
C ARG A 57 -0.92 -0.36 -12.35
N GLU A 58 -1.54 -0.59 -13.50
CA GLU A 58 -2.28 0.45 -14.23
C GLU A 58 -3.46 0.97 -13.41
N GLN A 59 -4.20 0.07 -12.76
CA GLN A 59 -5.32 0.43 -11.88
C GLN A 59 -4.90 1.37 -10.74
N GLN A 60 -3.69 1.22 -10.21
CA GLN A 60 -3.18 2.05 -9.12
C GLN A 60 -2.48 3.33 -9.59
N HIS A 61 -1.94 3.34 -10.82
CA HIS A 61 -1.15 4.45 -11.35
C HIS A 61 -1.94 5.77 -11.46
N GLY A 62 -3.26 5.70 -11.63
CA GLY A 62 -4.15 6.86 -11.79
C GLY A 62 -4.67 7.50 -10.50
N HIS A 63 -4.24 7.05 -9.31
CA HIS A 63 -4.81 7.55 -8.06
C HIS A 63 -4.49 9.05 -7.84
N GLU A 64 -5.50 9.84 -7.46
CA GLU A 64 -5.40 11.31 -7.33
C GLU A 64 -4.24 11.77 -6.43
N ILE A 65 -3.99 11.00 -5.36
CA ILE A 65 -2.86 11.22 -4.43
C ILE A 65 -1.49 11.33 -5.13
N GLU A 66 -1.29 10.64 -6.26
CA GLU A 66 -0.04 10.68 -7.01
C GLU A 66 0.14 12.02 -7.74
N ALA A 67 -0.93 12.55 -8.33
CA ALA A 67 -0.91 13.84 -9.01
C ALA A 67 -0.73 14.97 -7.99
N VAL A 68 -1.56 15.00 -6.94
CA VAL A 68 -1.50 16.01 -5.88
C VAL A 68 -0.16 15.96 -5.16
N GLY A 69 0.29 14.76 -4.78
CA GLY A 69 1.56 14.58 -4.10
C GLY A 69 2.76 15.04 -4.94
N ARG A 70 2.72 14.86 -6.27
CA ARG A 70 3.78 15.33 -7.16
C ARG A 70 3.91 16.85 -7.16
N GLU A 71 2.79 17.57 -7.24
CA GLU A 71 2.82 19.04 -7.22
C GLU A 71 3.27 19.58 -5.85
N LEU A 72 2.76 19.01 -4.75
CA LEU A 72 3.20 19.38 -3.41
C LEU A 72 4.70 19.13 -3.22
N ARG A 73 5.20 17.98 -3.66
CA ARG A 73 6.62 17.64 -3.50
C ARG A 73 7.55 18.53 -4.33
N LYS A 74 7.13 19.06 -5.48
CA LYS A 74 7.92 20.04 -6.26
C LYS A 74 8.17 21.33 -5.48
N MET A 75 7.24 21.73 -4.62
CA MET A 75 7.32 22.96 -3.83
C MET A 75 8.12 22.79 -2.53
N MET A 76 8.62 21.59 -2.25
CA MET A 76 9.38 21.29 -1.04
C MET A 76 10.89 21.21 -1.38
N PRO A 77 11.65 22.32 -1.29
CA PRO A 77 13.05 22.36 -1.72
C PRO A 77 13.99 21.46 -0.90
N PHE A 78 13.53 21.04 0.29
CA PHE A 78 14.26 20.18 1.21
C PHE A 78 14.15 18.69 0.88
N ILE A 79 13.26 18.28 -0.04
CA ILE A 79 13.23 16.90 -0.53
C ILE A 79 13.94 16.80 -1.88
N LYS A 80 14.94 15.92 -1.95
CA LYS A 80 15.53 15.50 -3.23
C LYS A 80 14.52 14.61 -3.93
N ALA A 81 13.60 15.20 -4.70
CA ALA A 81 12.61 14.45 -5.44
C ALA A 81 13.31 13.56 -6.48
N LYS A 82 13.41 12.24 -6.21
CA LYS A 82 13.61 11.26 -7.27
C LYS A 82 12.30 11.22 -8.07
N SER A 83 12.27 11.92 -9.20
CA SER A 83 11.18 11.77 -10.15
C SER A 83 11.24 10.35 -10.71
N ILE A 84 10.23 9.53 -10.43
CA ILE A 84 9.99 8.30 -11.19
C ILE A 84 9.54 8.78 -12.57
N GLN A 85 10.45 8.69 -13.56
CA GLN A 85 10.09 8.93 -14.96
C GLN A 85 9.19 7.79 -15.42
N LYS A 86 8.16 8.16 -16.19
CA LYS A 86 7.30 7.21 -16.91
C LYS A 86 8.11 6.40 -17.90
#